data_AF-A0A8J3A8W8-F1
#
_entry.id   AF-A0A8J3A8W8-F1
#
_cell.length_a   1.000
_cell.length_b   1.000
_cell.length_c   1.000
_cell.angle_alpha   90.00
_cell.angle_beta   90.00
_cell.angle_gamma   90.00
#
_symmetry.space_group_name_H-M   'P 1'
#
loop_
_entity.id
_entity.type
_entity.pdbx_description
1 polymer ?
#
loop_
_entity_poly.entity_id
_entity_poly.type
_entity_poly.pdbx_seq_one_letter_code
_entity_poly.pdbx_strand_id
1 'polypeptide(L)'
;MSGNGGAPGTFDDELEALGFRTQGFSRRGGRMWTLPFNRHLTFMLHDYHDAIVLTWSFSLGEYLLERGWQVSTTDTSATELYPQHDVRLPLDVEALHGEITRVLTTLRLDLGDPTL
;
A
#
# COMPACT_ATOMS: atom_id res chain seq x y z
N MET A 1 13.37 23.38 -32.30
CA MET A 1 13.51 22.27 -31.34
C MET A 1 14.05 22.86 -30.06
N SER A 2 13.15 23.25 -29.14
CA SER A 2 13.52 23.80 -27.84
C SER A 2 13.20 22.73 -26.81
N GLY A 3 14.25 22.20 -26.18
CA GLY A 3 14.11 21.20 -25.11
C GLY A 3 13.39 21.82 -23.92
N ASN A 4 12.21 21.30 -23.61
CA ASN A 4 11.50 21.61 -22.38
C ASN A 4 12.06 20.69 -21.28
N GLY A 5 13.17 21.10 -20.66
CA GLY A 5 13.65 20.48 -19.44
C GLY A 5 12.73 20.89 -18.29
N GLY A 6 11.59 20.21 -18.15
CA GLY A 6 10.81 20.29 -16.92
C GLY A 6 11.70 19.83 -15.77
N ALA A 7 11.77 20.62 -14.71
CA ALA A 7 12.42 20.17 -13.49
C ALA A 7 11.86 18.79 -13.10
N PRO A 8 12.69 17.84 -12.65
CA PRO A 8 12.16 16.60 -12.09
C PRO A 8 11.18 16.98 -10.98
N GLY A 9 10.00 16.36 -11.00
CA GLY A 9 8.97 16.57 -9.98
C GLY A 9 9.54 16.29 -8.59
N THR A 10 8.96 16.91 -7.58
CA THR A 10 9.30 16.54 -6.20
C THR A 10 8.83 15.11 -5.93
N PHE A 11 9.41 14.43 -4.93
CA PHE A 11 8.96 13.10 -4.51
C PHE A 11 7.44 13.06 -4.24
N ASP A 12 6.87 14.14 -3.71
CA ASP A 12 5.43 14.29 -3.50
C ASP A 12 4.64 14.29 -4.83
N ASP A 13 5.14 14.98 -5.86
CA ASP A 13 4.51 15.00 -7.19
C ASP A 13 4.54 13.60 -7.83
N GLU A 14 5.65 12.87 -7.64
CA GLU A 14 5.81 11.50 -8.15
C GLU A 14 4.87 10.51 -7.41
N LEU A 15 4.71 10.68 -6.09
CA LEU A 15 3.74 9.91 -5.30
C LEU A 15 2.31 10.19 -5.74
N GLU A 16 1.96 11.45 -5.99
CA GLU A 16 0.64 11.83 -6.50
C GLU A 16 0.39 11.20 -7.89
N ALA A 17 1.40 11.19 -8.76
CA ALA A 17 1.33 10.53 -10.06
C ALA A 17 1.10 9.00 -9.94
N LEU A 18 1.60 8.36 -8.89
CA LEU A 18 1.30 6.97 -8.54
C LEU A 18 -0.09 6.76 -7.90
N GLY A 19 -0.82 7.85 -7.63
CA GLY A 19 -2.16 7.81 -7.02
C GLY A 19 -2.17 7.84 -5.50
N PHE A 20 -1.02 8.04 -4.85
CA PHE A 20 -0.98 8.32 -3.42
C PHE A 20 -1.60 9.68 -3.13
N ARG A 21 -2.26 9.80 -1.98
CA ARG A 21 -2.87 11.04 -1.49
C ARG A 21 -2.37 11.34 -0.10
N THR A 22 -2.08 12.60 0.19
CA THR A 22 -1.70 13.01 1.55
C THR A 22 -2.87 12.84 2.50
N GLN A 23 -2.65 12.11 3.59
CA GLN A 23 -3.64 11.87 4.64
C GLN A 23 -3.43 12.79 5.86
N GLY A 24 -2.22 13.30 6.04
CA GLY A 24 -1.86 14.23 7.12
C GLY A 24 -0.48 13.93 7.69
N PHE A 25 -0.34 14.08 9.01
CA PHE A 25 0.89 13.84 9.74
C PHE A 25 0.70 12.74 10.78
N SER A 26 1.70 11.87 10.93
CA SER A 26 1.79 10.88 11.98
C SER A 26 1.95 11.57 13.35
N ARG A 27 1.73 10.82 14.44
CA ARG A 27 1.97 11.31 15.81
C ARG A 27 3.41 11.80 16.05
N ARG A 28 4.36 11.37 15.23
CA ARG A 28 5.78 11.75 15.30
C ARG A 28 6.11 12.92 14.35
N GLY A 29 5.12 13.51 13.69
CA GLY A 29 5.28 14.67 12.80
C GLY A 29 5.70 14.32 11.36
N GLY A 30 5.96 13.06 11.04
CA GLY A 30 6.22 12.63 9.66
C GLY A 30 4.94 12.63 8.81
N ARG A 31 5.02 13.10 7.56
CA ARG A 31 3.90 13.07 6.59
C ARG A 31 3.40 11.64 6.37
N MET A 32 2.12 11.52 6.05
CA MET A 32 1.49 10.24 5.72
C MET A 32 0.76 10.35 4.39
N TRP A 33 0.92 9.32 3.57
CA TRP A 33 0.18 9.17 2.32
C TRP A 33 -0.54 7.83 2.29
N THR A 34 -1.65 7.78 1.55
CA THR A 34 -2.40 6.55 1.32
C THR A 34 -2.67 6.34 -0.16
N LEU A 35 -2.63 5.08 -0.58
CA LEU A 35 -3.03 4.63 -1.90
C LEU A 35 -4.12 3.56 -1.72
N PRO A 36 -5.40 3.93 -1.86
CA PRO A 36 -6.49 2.96 -1.90
C PRO A 36 -6.43 2.22 -3.25
N PHE A 37 -5.63 1.16 -3.31
CA PHE A 37 -5.33 0.43 -4.54
C PHE A 37 -6.58 -0.21 -5.15
N ASN A 38 -7.48 -0.71 -4.29
CA ASN A 38 -8.84 -1.08 -4.66
C ASN A 38 -9.76 -0.95 -3.44
N ARG A 39 -11.01 -1.41 -3.53
CA ARG A 39 -11.98 -1.29 -2.42
C ARG A 39 -11.58 -2.04 -1.14
N HIS A 40 -10.66 -2.99 -1.21
CA HIS A 40 -10.23 -3.85 -0.11
C HIS A 40 -8.76 -3.65 0.29
N LEU A 41 -7.89 -3.22 -0.63
CA LEU A 41 -6.45 -3.07 -0.40
C LEU A 41 -6.07 -1.59 -0.31
N THR A 42 -5.44 -1.21 0.80
CA THR A 42 -4.86 0.13 0.98
C THR A 42 -3.38 0.02 1.30
N PHE A 43 -2.55 0.78 0.60
CA PHE A 43 -1.16 1.01 0.98
C PHE A 43 -1.04 2.33 1.75
N MET A 44 -0.13 2.38 2.71
CA MET A 44 0.17 3.58 3.48
C MET A 44 1.67 3.83 3.51
N LEU A 45 2.07 5.10 3.40
CA LEU A 45 3.44 5.56 3.54
C LEU A 45 3.55 6.48 4.74
N HIS A 46 4.61 6.28 5.51
CA HIS A 46 5.02 7.17 6.58
C HIS A 46 6.39 7.76 6.27
N ASP A 47 6.47 9.08 6.26
CA ASP A 47 7.73 9.82 6.13
C ASP A 47 8.55 9.70 7.41
N TYR A 48 9.79 9.29 7.26
CA TYR A 48 10.82 9.31 8.29
C TYR A 48 12.08 9.96 7.75
N HIS A 49 12.05 11.26 7.42
CA HIS A 49 13.17 12.16 7.08
C HIS A 49 14.18 11.67 6.02
N ASP A 50 14.89 10.57 6.27
CA ASP A 50 15.84 9.91 5.37
C ASP A 50 15.24 8.72 4.61
N ALA A 51 14.02 8.30 4.95
CA ALA A 51 13.34 7.16 4.34
C ALA A 51 11.82 7.26 4.42
N ILE A 52 11.14 6.43 3.67
CA ILE A 52 9.71 6.12 3.88
C ILE A 52 9.55 4.73 4.46
N VAL A 53 8.46 4.52 5.19
CA VAL A 53 8.02 3.21 5.64
C VAL A 53 6.69 2.90 4.96
N LEU A 54 6.68 1.81 4.20
CA LEU A 54 5.50 1.26 3.53
C LEU A 54 4.85 0.19 4.40
N THR A 55 3.54 0.31 4.55
CA THR A 55 2.67 -0.72 5.11
C THR A 55 1.42 -0.88 4.25
N TRP A 56 0.62 -1.90 4.51
CA TRP A 56 -0.65 -2.13 3.82
C TRP A 56 -1.66 -2.85 4.70
N SER A 57 -2.94 -2.68 4.38
CA SER A 57 -4.02 -3.47 4.97
C SER A 57 -4.95 -4.00 3.88
N PHE A 58 -5.50 -5.18 4.11
CA PHE A 58 -6.49 -5.80 3.25
C PHE A 58 -7.72 -6.25 4.04
N SER A 59 -8.89 -5.74 3.68
CA SER A 59 -10.18 -6.06 4.31
C SER A 59 -10.67 -7.47 3.91
N LEU A 60 -10.02 -8.50 4.45
CA LEU A 60 -10.27 -9.90 4.08
C LEU A 60 -11.71 -10.33 4.38
N GLY A 61 -12.25 -9.97 5.54
CA GLY A 61 -13.62 -10.34 5.91
C GLY A 61 -14.64 -9.82 4.89
N GLU A 62 -14.54 -8.55 4.51
CA GLU A 62 -15.42 -7.95 3.50
C GLU A 62 -15.23 -8.61 2.12
N TYR A 63 -13.99 -8.84 1.70
CA TYR A 63 -13.67 -9.51 0.45
C TYR A 63 -14.27 -10.92 0.36
N LEU A 64 -14.26 -11.67 1.46
CA LEU A 64 -14.83 -13.02 1.54
C LEU A 64 -16.36 -13.00 1.56
N LEU A 65 -16.96 -12.09 2.33
CA LEU A 65 -18.42 -11.93 2.38
C LEU A 65 -19.01 -11.62 1.00
N GLU A 66 -18.39 -10.72 0.23
CA GLU A 66 -18.83 -10.39 -1.12
C GLU A 66 -18.81 -11.58 -2.10
N ARG A 67 -18.07 -12.65 -1.76
CA ARG A 67 -18.02 -13.92 -2.52
C ARG A 67 -19.00 -14.97 -2.00
N GLY A 68 -19.79 -14.64 -0.99
CA GLY A 68 -20.69 -15.58 -0.32
C GLY A 68 -19.96 -16.58 0.58
N TRP A 69 -18.71 -16.30 0.97
CA TRP A 69 -17.96 -17.12 1.91
C TRP A 69 -18.12 -16.58 3.33
N GLN A 70 -17.92 -17.44 4.32
CA GLN A 70 -18.03 -17.07 5.72
C GLN A 70 -16.68 -17.21 6.43
N VAL A 71 -16.42 -16.27 7.33
CA VAL A 71 -15.34 -16.36 8.33
C VAL A 71 -15.96 -16.78 9.66
N SER A 72 -15.19 -17.48 10.50
CA SER A 72 -15.69 -17.95 11.81
C SER A 72 -15.90 -16.82 12.83
N THR A 73 -15.31 -15.66 12.58
CA THR A 73 -15.46 -14.46 13.40
C THR A 73 -16.81 -13.80 13.11
N THR A 74 -17.47 -13.35 14.18
CA THR A 74 -18.75 -12.63 14.10
C THR A 74 -18.63 -11.21 13.58
N ASP A 75 -17.45 -10.58 13.72
CA ASP A 75 -17.19 -9.24 13.20
C ASP A 75 -16.23 -9.33 12.01
N THR A 76 -16.77 -9.18 10.81
CA THR A 76 -16.00 -9.26 9.57
C THR A 76 -15.10 -8.06 9.36
N SER A 77 -15.41 -6.90 9.97
CA SER A 77 -14.54 -5.72 9.91
C SER A 77 -13.25 -5.92 10.72
N ALA A 78 -13.26 -6.84 11.70
CA ALA A 78 -12.08 -7.22 12.45
C ALA A 78 -11.16 -8.21 11.70
N THR A 79 -11.57 -8.69 10.52
CA THR A 79 -10.81 -9.68 9.74
C THR A 79 -10.03 -9.01 8.63
N GLU A 80 -8.78 -8.68 8.93
CA GLU A 80 -7.90 -7.97 8.01
C GLU A 80 -6.53 -8.67 7.90
N LEU A 81 -5.88 -8.51 6.75
CA LEU A 81 -4.49 -8.90 6.56
C LEU A 81 -3.60 -7.65 6.61
N TYR A 82 -2.41 -7.85 7.14
CA TYR A 82 -1.35 -6.85 7.27
C TYR A 82 -0.01 -7.50 6.92
N PRO A 83 1.02 -6.72 6.53
CA PRO A 83 2.36 -7.27 6.43
C PRO A 83 2.84 -7.73 7.81
N GLN A 84 3.65 -8.79 7.85
CA GLN A 84 4.32 -9.20 9.08
C GLN A 84 5.30 -8.12 9.59
N HIS A 85 5.94 -7.42 8.66
CA HIS A 85 6.85 -6.31 8.92
C HIS A 85 6.63 -5.20 7.90
N ASP A 86 6.54 -3.96 8.36
CA ASP A 86 6.56 -2.80 7.49
C ASP A 86 7.93 -2.69 6.79
N VAL A 87 7.94 -2.13 5.58
CA VAL A 87 9.13 -2.08 4.74
C VAL A 87 9.68 -0.65 4.71
N ARG A 88 10.91 -0.47 5.19
CA ARG A 88 11.63 0.80 5.09
C ARG A 88 12.32 0.88 3.72
N LEU A 89 12.06 1.95 2.98
CA LEU A 89 12.57 2.20 1.63
C LEU A 89 13.25 3.57 1.55
N PRO A 90 14.22 3.76 0.64
CA PRO A 90 14.72 5.10 0.32
C PRO A 90 13.59 6.00 -0.21
N LEU A 91 13.83 7.32 -0.20
CA LEU A 91 12.96 8.31 -0.84
C LEU A 91 13.10 8.22 -2.38
N ASP A 92 12.68 7.09 -2.93
CA ASP A 92 12.82 6.70 -4.33
C ASP A 92 11.53 6.01 -4.78
N VAL A 93 10.88 6.60 -5.78
CA VAL A 93 9.61 6.12 -6.30
C VAL A 93 9.73 4.80 -7.05
N GLU A 94 10.88 4.52 -7.67
CA GLU A 94 11.10 3.23 -8.34
C GLU A 94 11.21 2.09 -7.32
N ALA A 95 11.92 2.33 -6.21
CA ALA A 95 12.02 1.38 -5.11
C ALA A 95 10.63 1.09 -4.50
N LEU A 96 9.81 2.14 -4.33
CA LEU A 96 8.42 2.02 -3.87
C LEU A 96 7.57 1.19 -4.84
N HIS A 97 7.61 1.50 -6.13
CA HIS A 97 6.83 0.79 -7.14
C HIS A 97 7.22 -0.70 -7.23
N GLY A 98 8.52 -1.00 -7.16
CA GLY A 98 9.02 -2.37 -7.09
C GLY A 98 8.48 -3.13 -5.87
N GLU A 99 8.44 -2.48 -4.71
CA GLU A 99 7.93 -3.09 -3.49
C GLU A 99 6.41 -3.31 -3.53
N ILE A 100 5.63 -2.36 -4.05
CA ILE A 100 4.18 -2.56 -4.28
C ILE A 100 3.95 -3.76 -5.19
N THR A 101 4.71 -3.87 -6.28
CA THR A 101 4.62 -4.99 -7.23
C THR A 101 4.93 -6.34 -6.55
N ARG A 102 5.93 -6.36 -5.67
CA ARG A 102 6.27 -7.54 -4.86
C ARG A 102 5.10 -7.93 -3.95
N VAL A 103 4.52 -6.99 -3.20
CA VAL A 103 3.36 -7.24 -2.32
C VAL A 103 2.20 -7.81 -3.11
N LEU A 104 1.83 -7.17 -4.23
CA LEU A 104 0.73 -7.63 -5.09
C LEU A 104 0.95 -9.05 -5.61
N THR A 105 2.20 -9.44 -5.86
CA THR A 105 2.55 -10.81 -6.25
C THR A 105 2.35 -11.80 -5.09
N THR A 106 2.71 -11.42 -3.86
CA THR A 106 2.54 -12.27 -2.66
C THR A 106 1.09 -12.42 -2.21
N LEU A 107 0.22 -11.47 -2.54
CA LEU A 107 -1.21 -11.53 -2.21
C LEU A 107 -2.02 -12.45 -3.14
N ARG A 108 -1.37 -13.10 -4.11
CA ARG A 108 -1.98 -14.12 -4.96
C ARG A 108 -2.06 -15.44 -4.19
N LEU A 109 -3.18 -15.65 -3.52
CA LEU A 109 -3.50 -16.91 -2.84
C LEU A 109 -4.25 -17.84 -3.79
N ASP A 110 -3.64 -18.99 -4.13
CA ASP A 110 -4.32 -20.08 -4.85
C ASP A 110 -4.92 -21.06 -3.85
N LEU A 111 -6.09 -20.75 -3.32
CA LEU A 111 -6.77 -21.60 -2.33
C LEU A 111 -7.20 -22.98 -2.88
N GLY A 112 -6.99 -23.26 -4.17
CA GLY A 112 -7.20 -24.56 -4.79
C GLY A 112 -5.93 -25.44 -4.86
N ASP A 113 -4.76 -24.91 -4.50
CA ASP A 113 -3.51 -25.67 -4.48
C ASP A 113 -3.56 -26.75 -3.37
N PRO A 114 -3.49 -28.04 -3.73
CA PRO A 114 -3.55 -29.13 -2.74
C PRO A 114 -2.30 -29.25 -1.87
N THR A 115 -1.26 -28.45 -2.13
CA THR A 115 0.00 -28.46 -1.39
C THR A 115 0.12 -27.36 -0.33
N LEU A 116 -0.89 -26.47 -0.25
CA LEU A 116 -1.01 -25.46 0.82
C LEU A 116 -1.18 -26.07 2.22
#